data_AF-A0A0B0EJ47-F1
#
_entry.id   AF-A0A0B0EJ47-F1
#
_cell.length_a   1.000
_cell.length_b   1.000
_cell.length_c   1.000
_cell.angle_alpha   90.00
_cell.angle_beta   90.00
_cell.angle_gamma   90.00
#
_symmetry.space_group_name_H-M   'P 1'
#
loop_
_entity.id
_entity.type
_entity.pdbx_description
1 polymer ?
#
loop_
_entity_poly.entity_id
_entity_poly.type
_entity_poly.pdbx_seq_one_letter_code
_entity_poly.pdbx_strand_id
1 'polypeptide(L)'
;MATYLYLWVPKNWEWKTLNSDVEAYQKRGFFDSRWSCGVTKKIAKGDRAFLIKLGTKKPTGIMASGYSLSEPFEKEHYSDPQRTALYTDIRYDILLHPEKERLLECKYLNKAIPEVKWSPRAGGMTIPPEQAEKLEEIWKDHLLSSGLFPITLAEEVFTPEKYREGATRRISVNAYERDPRARKDCLAHHGYFCTVCGFDFEKVYGDLGKGFIHVHHIRPLGKAGEAYEVDPVVDLIPVCPNCHAMIHREKLPYTIEKIKESITVNKSV
;
A
#
# COMPACT_ATOMS: atom_id res chain seq x y z
N MET A 1 18.31 -0.07 -8.12
CA MET A 1 17.09 0.64 -8.56
C MET A 1 17.24 2.08 -8.09
N ALA A 2 17.12 3.06 -8.98
CA ALA A 2 17.17 4.47 -8.59
C ALA A 2 15.81 4.93 -8.06
N THR A 3 15.80 6.01 -7.27
CA THR A 3 14.58 6.58 -6.68
C THR A 3 14.42 8.02 -7.13
N TYR A 4 13.21 8.36 -7.60
CA TYR A 4 12.88 9.68 -8.13
C TYR A 4 11.69 10.30 -7.42
N LEU A 5 11.77 11.62 -7.21
CA LEU A 5 10.70 12.44 -6.66
C LEU A 5 10.02 13.24 -7.78
N TYR A 6 8.71 13.07 -7.89
CA TYR A 6 7.82 13.80 -8.78
C TYR A 6 7.02 14.83 -8.00
N LEU A 7 6.60 15.89 -8.69
CA LEU A 7 6.00 17.06 -8.08
C LEU A 7 4.60 17.32 -8.63
N TRP A 8 3.66 17.52 -7.72
CA TRP A 8 2.35 18.09 -8.02
C TRP A 8 2.13 19.41 -7.27
N VAL A 9 1.76 20.45 -8.01
CA VAL A 9 1.35 21.75 -7.46
C VAL A 9 -0.06 22.07 -7.97
N PRO A 10 -1.12 21.97 -7.14
CA PRO A 10 -2.50 22.17 -7.58
C PRO A 10 -2.78 23.53 -8.22
N LYS A 11 -2.01 24.57 -7.84
CA LYS A 11 -2.12 25.91 -8.43
C LYS A 11 -1.66 25.95 -9.89
N ASN A 12 -0.67 25.13 -10.25
CA ASN A 12 -0.09 25.10 -11.59
C ASN A 12 -0.82 24.12 -12.50
N TRP A 13 -1.34 23.03 -11.92
CA TRP A 13 -2.09 22.02 -12.65
C TRP A 13 -3.16 21.40 -11.74
N GLU A 14 -4.42 21.63 -12.09
CA GLU A 14 -5.56 21.07 -11.39
C GLU A 14 -5.79 19.62 -11.80
N TRP A 15 -5.73 18.72 -10.82
CA TRP A 15 -6.00 17.30 -11.02
C TRP A 15 -7.51 17.04 -10.93
N LYS A 16 -8.23 17.37 -12.00
CA LYS A 16 -9.71 17.33 -12.04
C LYS A 16 -10.30 15.94 -11.75
N THR A 17 -9.59 14.88 -12.14
CA THR A 17 -10.01 13.49 -11.97
C THR A 17 -9.51 12.85 -10.69
N LEU A 18 -8.92 13.60 -9.75
CA LEU A 18 -8.27 13.02 -8.56
C LEU A 18 -9.19 12.09 -7.76
N ASN A 19 -10.47 12.46 -7.57
CA ASN A 19 -11.43 11.59 -6.87
C ASN A 19 -11.66 10.28 -7.63
N SER A 20 -11.95 10.33 -8.93
CA SER A 20 -12.16 9.14 -9.75
C SER A 20 -10.91 8.30 -9.91
N ASP A 21 -9.73 8.93 -9.91
CA ASP A 21 -8.43 8.28 -10.02
C ASP A 21 -8.06 7.55 -8.72
N VAL A 22 -8.36 8.15 -7.56
CA VAL A 22 -8.26 7.48 -6.25
C VAL A 22 -9.26 6.33 -6.16
N GLU A 23 -10.50 6.49 -6.64
CA GLU A 23 -11.46 5.38 -6.70
C GLU A 23 -11.01 4.26 -7.66
N ALA A 24 -10.42 4.62 -8.80
CA ALA A 24 -9.86 3.65 -9.75
C ALA A 24 -8.66 2.93 -9.15
N TYR A 25 -7.80 3.64 -8.42
CA TYR A 25 -6.72 3.07 -7.62
C TYR A 25 -7.28 2.08 -6.59
N GLN A 26 -8.29 2.46 -5.82
CA GLN A 26 -8.92 1.60 -4.81
C GLN A 26 -9.53 0.33 -5.43
N LYS A 27 -10.05 0.41 -6.66
CA LYS A 27 -10.60 -0.74 -7.40
C LYS A 27 -9.54 -1.64 -8.02
N ARG A 28 -8.48 -1.05 -8.60
CA ARG A 28 -7.46 -1.77 -9.39
C ARG A 28 -6.23 -2.17 -8.58
N GLY A 29 -6.02 -1.56 -7.41
CA GLY A 29 -4.81 -1.66 -6.60
C GLY A 29 -3.61 -0.88 -7.15
N PHE A 30 -3.79 -0.14 -8.25
CA PHE A 30 -2.75 0.72 -8.83
C PHE A 30 -3.37 1.84 -9.66
N PHE A 31 -2.61 2.91 -9.87
CA PHE A 31 -2.97 4.02 -10.75
C PHE A 31 -1.81 4.40 -11.66
N ASP A 32 -2.02 4.28 -12.97
CA ASP A 32 -1.04 4.64 -13.98
C ASP A 32 -1.23 6.10 -14.37
N SER A 33 -0.16 6.88 -14.33
CA SER A 33 -0.20 8.32 -14.58
C SER A 33 1.08 8.82 -15.20
N ARG A 34 0.97 9.88 -15.98
CA ARG A 34 2.09 10.51 -16.67
C ARG A 34 2.54 11.75 -15.94
N TRP A 35 3.84 11.83 -15.65
CA TRP A 35 4.42 12.96 -14.94
C TRP A 35 5.63 13.52 -15.69
N SER A 36 5.80 14.84 -15.64
CA SER A 36 7.01 15.45 -16.17
C SER A 36 8.19 15.11 -15.28
N CYS A 37 9.29 14.67 -15.89
CA CYS A 37 10.56 14.40 -15.22
C CYS A 37 11.58 15.54 -15.41
N GLY A 38 11.11 16.74 -15.79
CA GLY A 38 11.97 17.89 -16.01
C GLY A 38 12.96 17.64 -17.14
N VAL A 39 14.25 17.53 -16.81
CA VAL A 39 15.34 17.32 -17.78
C VAL A 39 16.00 15.95 -17.66
N THR A 40 15.56 15.08 -16.74
CA THR A 40 16.24 13.79 -16.53
C THR A 40 15.90 12.81 -17.64
N LYS A 41 16.95 12.22 -18.22
CA LYS A 41 16.89 11.13 -19.22
C LYS A 41 17.37 9.78 -18.65
N LYS A 42 17.64 9.72 -17.34
CA LYS A 42 18.29 8.58 -16.68
C LYS A 42 17.32 7.58 -16.07
N ILE A 43 16.01 7.86 -16.10
CA ILE A 43 15.00 7.00 -15.47
C ILE A 43 14.90 5.70 -16.27
N ALA A 44 15.06 4.58 -15.61
CA ALA A 44 14.84 3.26 -16.19
C ALA A 44 13.46 2.72 -15.79
N LYS A 45 12.92 1.83 -16.62
CA LYS A 45 11.72 1.07 -16.26
C LYS A 45 11.97 0.26 -14.99
N GLY A 46 11.04 0.35 -14.04
CA GLY A 46 11.13 -0.27 -12.73
C GLY A 46 11.75 0.62 -11.65
N ASP A 47 12.30 1.80 -11.98
CA ASP A 47 12.82 2.70 -10.96
C ASP A 47 11.73 3.23 -10.02
N ARG A 48 12.09 3.40 -8.74
CA ARG A 48 11.17 3.79 -7.68
C ARG A 48 10.74 5.24 -7.86
N ALA A 49 9.47 5.52 -7.63
CA ALA A 49 8.88 6.85 -7.78
C ALA A 49 8.08 7.25 -6.55
N PHE A 50 8.28 8.48 -6.08
CA PHE A 50 7.44 9.13 -5.07
C PHE A 50 6.79 10.38 -5.66
N LEU A 51 5.57 10.71 -5.24
CA LEU A 51 4.88 11.95 -5.61
C LEU A 51 4.71 12.85 -4.40
N ILE A 52 5.18 14.08 -4.49
CA ILE A 52 5.01 15.11 -3.47
C ILE A 52 4.01 16.17 -3.92
N LYS A 53 3.02 16.46 -3.07
CA LYS A 53 2.12 17.60 -3.20
C LYS A 53 2.72 18.82 -2.52
N LEU A 54 2.93 19.89 -3.28
CA LEU A 54 3.36 21.19 -2.77
C LEU A 54 2.35 22.30 -3.11
N GLY A 55 2.61 23.50 -2.59
CA GLY A 55 1.81 24.69 -2.83
C GLY A 55 1.38 25.38 -1.55
N THR A 56 0.60 26.45 -1.69
CA THR A 56 0.13 27.28 -0.57
C THR A 56 -1.00 26.62 0.21
N LYS A 57 -1.83 25.79 -0.43
CA LYS A 57 -2.90 25.03 0.23
C LYS A 57 -2.33 23.77 0.90
N LYS A 58 -2.40 23.73 2.22
CA LYS A 58 -2.09 22.54 3.04
C LYS A 58 -3.13 21.43 2.82
N PRO A 59 -2.78 20.14 3.06
CA PRO A 59 -1.47 19.64 3.48
C PRO A 59 -0.43 19.61 2.34
N THR A 60 0.86 19.64 2.69
CA THR A 60 2.00 19.49 1.76
C THR A 60 2.85 18.32 2.21
N GLY A 61 3.14 17.38 1.32
CA GLY A 61 3.80 16.13 1.69
C GLY A 61 3.76 15.10 0.59
N ILE A 62 4.43 13.97 0.82
CA ILE A 62 4.38 12.82 -0.09
C ILE A 62 2.99 12.20 0.01
N MET A 63 2.41 11.92 -1.15
CA MET A 63 1.05 11.40 -1.30
C MET A 63 0.98 10.14 -2.14
N ALA A 64 2.04 9.75 -2.82
CA ALA A 64 2.02 8.52 -3.60
C ALA A 64 3.42 7.90 -3.67
N SER A 65 3.44 6.58 -3.82
CA SER A 65 4.62 5.80 -4.18
C SER A 65 4.31 4.88 -5.35
N GLY A 66 5.32 4.43 -6.07
CA GLY A 66 5.14 3.63 -7.27
C GLY A 66 6.44 3.31 -7.99
N TYR A 67 6.32 2.93 -9.25
CA TYR A 67 7.46 2.57 -10.11
C TYR A 67 7.28 3.11 -11.53
N SER A 68 8.39 3.46 -12.16
CA SER A 68 8.42 3.95 -13.53
C SER A 68 8.07 2.82 -14.50
N LEU A 69 7.10 3.04 -15.40
CA LEU A 69 6.67 2.09 -16.43
C LEU A 69 7.43 2.26 -17.75
N SER A 70 8.00 3.43 -17.97
CA SER A 70 8.71 3.79 -19.20
C SER A 70 10.01 4.55 -18.90
N GLU A 71 10.88 4.59 -19.90
CA GLU A 71 11.99 5.55 -19.95
C GLU A 71 11.46 6.95 -20.33
N PRO A 72 12.21 8.04 -20.08
CA PRO A 72 11.78 9.39 -20.44
C PRO A 72 11.54 9.56 -21.94
N PHE A 73 10.38 10.11 -22.29
CA PHE A 73 10.00 10.43 -23.67
C PHE A 73 9.49 11.86 -23.79
N GLU A 74 9.64 12.45 -24.98
CA GLU A 74 9.24 13.83 -25.25
C GLU A 74 7.76 13.90 -25.67
N LYS A 75 7.05 14.88 -25.11
CA LYS A 75 5.68 15.23 -25.50
C LYS A 75 5.44 16.73 -25.31
N GLU A 76 4.37 17.25 -25.90
CA GLU A 76 3.90 18.63 -25.68
C GLU A 76 3.80 18.97 -24.18
N HIS A 77 4.26 20.15 -23.80
CA HIS A 77 4.32 20.62 -22.43
C HIS A 77 2.90 20.88 -21.91
N TYR A 78 2.62 20.45 -20.68
CA TYR A 78 1.28 20.47 -20.08
C TYR A 78 0.61 21.85 -20.00
N SER A 79 1.40 22.93 -20.03
CA SER A 79 0.92 24.32 -20.00
C SER A 79 1.11 25.11 -21.29
N ASP A 80 1.92 24.61 -22.23
CA ASP A 80 2.26 25.33 -23.46
C ASP A 80 2.50 24.31 -24.59
N PRO A 81 1.48 24.05 -25.44
CA PRO A 81 1.58 23.07 -26.51
C PRO A 81 2.68 23.35 -27.54
N GLN A 82 3.24 24.57 -27.58
CA GLN A 82 4.36 24.92 -28.47
C GLN A 82 5.72 24.49 -27.93
N ARG A 83 5.78 24.03 -26.67
CA ARG A 83 7.00 23.53 -26.03
C ARG A 83 6.93 22.04 -25.84
N THR A 84 8.09 21.38 -25.85
CA THR A 84 8.23 19.98 -25.47
C THR A 84 8.70 19.85 -24.03
N ALA A 85 8.29 18.78 -23.35
CA ALA A 85 8.77 18.38 -22.05
C ALA A 85 9.04 16.88 -22.02
N LEU A 86 9.93 16.46 -21.13
CA LEU A 86 10.16 15.05 -20.87
C LEU A 86 9.15 14.54 -19.86
N TYR A 87 8.60 13.38 -20.17
CA TYR A 87 7.61 12.67 -19.38
C TYR A 87 8.04 11.24 -19.11
N THR A 88 7.53 10.72 -18.01
CA THR A 88 7.64 9.32 -17.63
C THR A 88 6.26 8.84 -17.20
N ASP A 89 5.90 7.63 -17.62
CA ASP A 89 4.68 6.98 -17.14
C ASP A 89 5.03 6.23 -15.85
N ILE A 90 4.21 6.41 -14.82
CA ILE A 90 4.43 5.89 -13.47
C ILE A 90 3.21 5.08 -13.06
N ARG A 91 3.45 3.89 -12.50
CA ARG A 91 2.44 3.12 -11.81
C ARG A 91 2.54 3.39 -10.31
N TYR A 92 1.55 4.08 -9.76
CA TYR A 92 1.43 4.25 -8.32
C TYR A 92 0.84 2.99 -7.69
N ASP A 93 1.57 2.41 -6.74
CA ASP A 93 1.13 1.30 -5.89
C ASP A 93 0.39 1.80 -4.65
N ILE A 94 0.60 3.06 -4.27
CA ILE A 94 -0.09 3.75 -3.20
C ILE A 94 -0.41 5.16 -3.68
N LEU A 95 -1.67 5.56 -3.57
CA LEU A 95 -2.13 6.91 -3.90
C LEU A 95 -3.06 7.42 -2.82
N LEU A 96 -2.66 8.51 -2.17
CA LEU A 96 -3.41 9.15 -1.11
C LEU A 96 -4.19 10.36 -1.60
N HIS A 97 -5.44 10.51 -1.17
CA HIS A 97 -6.24 11.70 -1.39
C HIS A 97 -5.87 12.79 -0.37
N PRO A 98 -5.36 13.96 -0.80
CA PRO A 98 -4.76 14.97 0.08
C PRO A 98 -5.76 15.63 1.05
N GLU A 99 -7.06 15.51 0.81
CA GLU A 99 -8.11 16.05 1.69
C GLU A 99 -8.78 14.98 2.56
N LYS A 100 -8.57 13.69 2.27
CA LYS A 100 -9.21 12.57 3.00
C LYS A 100 -8.19 11.81 3.86
N GLU A 101 -6.94 11.76 3.43
CA GLU A 101 -5.88 10.98 4.04
C GLU A 101 -4.71 11.86 4.46
N ARG A 102 -3.97 11.41 5.47
CA ARG A 102 -2.80 12.12 5.98
C ARG A 102 -1.63 11.91 5.02
N LEU A 103 -1.04 13.01 4.57
CA LEU A 103 0.20 12.99 3.77
C LEU A 103 1.44 12.90 4.66
N LEU A 104 2.53 12.34 4.13
CA LEU A 104 3.82 12.38 4.80
C LEU A 104 4.41 13.79 4.68
N GLU A 105 4.22 14.59 5.74
CA GLU A 105 4.40 16.03 5.69
C GLU A 105 5.85 16.47 5.39
N CYS A 106 5.99 17.51 4.55
CA CYS A 106 7.28 18.12 4.26
C CYS A 106 8.02 18.58 5.53
N LYS A 107 7.30 19.05 6.55
CA LYS A 107 7.91 19.51 7.81
C LYS A 107 8.66 18.37 8.51
N TYR A 108 8.07 17.18 8.51
CA TYR A 108 8.70 16.00 9.09
C TYR A 108 9.85 15.49 8.22
N LEU A 109 9.65 15.42 6.91
CA LEU A 109 10.68 15.03 5.95
C LEU A 109 11.95 15.89 6.04
N ASN A 110 11.81 17.22 6.16
CA ASN A 110 12.97 18.12 6.34
C ASN A 110 13.72 17.90 7.66
N LYS A 111 13.05 17.38 8.70
CA LYS A 111 13.70 17.03 9.97
C LYS A 111 14.35 15.65 9.90
N ALA A 112 13.68 14.69 9.28
CA ALA A 112 14.11 13.30 9.24
C ALA A 112 15.20 13.04 8.20
N ILE A 113 15.14 13.69 7.04
CA ILE A 113 16.07 13.56 5.92
C ILE A 113 16.43 14.96 5.42
N PRO A 114 17.23 15.74 6.19
CA PRO A 114 17.56 17.13 5.85
C PRO A 114 18.42 17.28 4.58
N GLU A 115 19.08 16.21 4.14
CA GLU A 115 19.95 16.19 2.96
C GLU A 115 19.16 16.29 1.65
N VAL A 116 17.88 15.90 1.67
CA VAL A 116 16.99 15.94 0.50
C VAL A 116 16.16 17.22 0.51
N LYS A 117 16.12 17.90 -0.64
CA LYS A 117 15.27 19.09 -0.82
C LYS A 117 13.83 18.68 -1.11
N TRP A 118 12.99 18.63 -0.07
CA TRP A 118 11.54 18.32 -0.16
C TRP A 118 10.68 19.44 -0.75
N SER A 119 11.29 20.34 -1.52
CA SER A 119 10.65 21.41 -2.29
C SER A 119 11.26 21.50 -3.70
N PRO A 120 11.25 20.39 -4.48
CA PRO A 120 11.84 20.37 -5.80
C PRO A 120 11.20 21.43 -6.72
N ARG A 121 11.99 21.95 -7.67
CA ARG A 121 11.51 22.91 -8.68
C ARG A 121 10.87 22.22 -9.89
N ALA A 122 11.20 20.94 -10.13
CA ALA A 122 10.68 20.11 -11.21
C ALA A 122 10.58 18.66 -10.74
N GLY A 123 9.75 17.86 -11.40
CA GLY A 123 9.72 16.41 -11.18
C GLY A 123 10.98 15.71 -11.72
N GLY A 124 11.18 14.45 -11.36
CA GLY A 124 12.34 13.66 -11.78
C GLY A 124 13.61 13.94 -10.97
N MET A 125 13.50 14.53 -9.78
CA MET A 125 14.64 14.74 -8.88
C MET A 125 15.09 13.40 -8.31
N THR A 126 16.35 13.01 -8.52
CA THR A 126 16.92 11.80 -7.92
C THR A 126 17.07 11.96 -6.42
N ILE A 127 16.64 10.95 -5.65
CA ILE A 127 16.94 10.80 -4.23
C ILE A 127 18.16 9.88 -4.11
N PRO A 128 19.23 10.28 -3.39
CA PRO A 128 20.39 9.41 -3.25
C PRO A 128 20.05 8.13 -2.46
N PRO A 129 20.75 7.00 -2.70
CA PRO A 129 20.32 5.68 -2.23
C PRO A 129 20.10 5.58 -0.72
N GLU A 130 21.02 6.10 0.09
CA GLU A 130 20.92 6.08 1.56
C GLU A 130 19.66 6.82 2.05
N GLN A 131 19.38 7.99 1.47
CA GLN A 131 18.19 8.78 1.81
C GLN A 131 16.92 8.14 1.25
N ALA A 132 17.00 7.40 0.15
CA ALA A 132 15.88 6.66 -0.40
C ALA A 132 15.49 5.47 0.49
N GLU A 133 16.46 4.72 1.03
CA GLU A 133 16.21 3.64 2.00
C GLU A 133 15.50 4.19 3.25
N LYS A 134 16.03 5.27 3.82
CA LYS A 134 15.40 5.95 4.96
C LYS A 134 14.00 6.49 4.64
N LEU A 135 13.77 6.98 3.42
CA LEU A 135 12.46 7.43 2.99
C LEU A 135 11.46 6.27 2.94
N GLU A 136 11.85 5.09 2.46
CA GLU A 136 10.97 3.92 2.42
C GLU A 136 10.53 3.49 3.84
N GLU A 137 11.44 3.49 4.82
CA GLU A 137 11.12 3.19 6.21
C GLU A 137 10.08 4.18 6.77
N ILE A 138 10.35 5.48 6.61
CA ILE A 138 9.47 6.56 7.05
C ILE A 138 8.11 6.49 6.34
N TRP A 139 8.11 6.18 5.04
CA TRP A 139 6.89 6.03 4.25
C TRP A 139 6.06 4.83 4.72
N LYS A 140 6.70 3.70 4.98
CA LYS A 140 6.05 2.51 5.57
C LYS A 140 5.43 2.83 6.93
N ASP A 141 6.18 3.47 7.83
CA ASP A 141 5.69 3.85 9.16
C ASP A 141 4.53 4.85 9.09
N HIS A 142 4.60 5.79 8.15
CA HIS A 142 3.53 6.75 7.88
C HIS A 142 2.25 6.04 7.43
N LEU A 143 2.35 5.05 6.55
CA LEU A 143 1.20 4.30 6.06
C LEU A 143 0.61 3.38 7.14
N LEU A 144 1.46 2.73 7.94
CA LEU A 144 1.04 1.93 9.09
C LEU A 144 0.29 2.79 10.12
N SER A 145 0.87 3.92 10.51
CA SER A 145 0.22 4.84 11.46
C SER A 145 -1.07 5.48 10.92
N SER A 146 -1.14 5.68 9.60
CA SER A 146 -2.34 6.16 8.91
C SER A 146 -3.40 5.07 8.69
N GLY A 147 -3.10 3.80 8.97
CA GLY A 147 -4.02 2.68 8.76
C GLY A 147 -4.28 2.36 7.28
N LEU A 148 -3.35 2.76 6.41
CA LEU A 148 -3.42 2.61 4.94
C LEU A 148 -2.55 1.45 4.42
N PHE A 149 -1.78 0.83 5.31
CA PHE A 149 -1.21 -0.50 5.12
C PHE A 149 -2.17 -1.53 5.72
N PRO A 150 -2.36 -2.71 5.08
CA PRO A 150 -3.14 -3.79 5.66
C PRO A 150 -2.60 -4.09 7.06
N ILE A 151 -3.52 -4.32 7.99
CA ILE A 151 -3.26 -4.80 9.35
C ILE A 151 -2.33 -6.02 9.25
N THR A 152 -1.02 -5.82 9.42
CA THR A 152 -0.23 -6.74 10.22
C THR A 152 -0.84 -6.70 11.62
N LEU A 153 -1.04 -7.86 12.23
CA LEU A 153 -1.78 -7.97 13.50
C LEU A 153 -1.21 -7.04 14.58
N ALA A 154 -2.05 -6.76 15.58
CA ALA A 154 -1.88 -5.82 16.68
C ALA A 154 -0.58 -5.92 17.53
N GLU A 155 0.36 -6.80 17.21
CA GLU A 155 1.65 -6.94 17.90
C GLU A 155 2.78 -6.05 17.35
N GLU A 156 2.59 -5.33 16.23
CA GLU A 156 3.60 -4.37 15.72
C GLU A 156 3.44 -2.94 16.26
N VAL A 157 3.05 -2.78 17.54
CA VAL A 157 3.20 -1.49 18.22
C VAL A 157 4.62 -1.44 18.81
N PHE A 158 5.56 -0.89 18.05
CA PHE A 158 6.74 -0.27 18.66
C PHE A 158 6.22 0.83 19.59
N THR A 159 6.33 0.59 20.89
CA THR A 159 5.86 1.46 21.96
C THR A 159 6.46 2.86 21.85
N PRO A 160 5.67 3.93 21.69
CA PRO A 160 6.07 5.25 22.14
C PRO A 160 5.58 5.40 23.58
N GLU A 161 6.51 5.65 24.49
CA GLU A 161 6.26 5.88 25.91
C GLU A 161 5.14 6.90 26.14
N LYS A 162 4.18 6.51 26.99
CA LYS A 162 3.00 7.22 27.55
C LYS A 162 1.67 6.99 26.82
N TYR A 163 0.83 6.18 27.46
CA TYR A 163 -0.54 5.90 27.05
C TYR A 163 -1.53 6.87 27.69
N ARG A 164 -2.47 7.36 26.89
CA ARG A 164 -3.70 8.01 27.36
C ARG A 164 -4.86 7.11 26.95
N GLU A 165 -5.39 6.32 27.89
CA GLU A 165 -6.51 5.41 27.65
C GLU A 165 -7.80 6.18 27.31
N GLY A 166 -8.65 5.60 26.47
CA GLY A 166 -10.01 6.10 26.20
C GLY A 166 -10.21 6.91 24.91
N ALA A 167 -9.18 7.10 24.07
CA ALA A 167 -9.35 7.71 22.76
C ALA A 167 -10.06 6.74 21.79
N THR A 168 -11.32 7.02 21.47
CA THR A 168 -12.09 6.24 20.50
C THR A 168 -11.63 6.58 19.07
N ARG A 169 -10.88 5.67 18.45
CA ARG A 169 -10.54 5.74 17.02
C ARG A 169 -11.52 4.86 16.25
N ARG A 170 -12.38 5.46 15.42
CA ARG A 170 -13.16 4.69 14.44
C ARG A 170 -12.22 4.28 13.31
N ILE A 171 -11.95 2.99 13.22
CA ILE A 171 -11.19 2.38 12.13
C ILE A 171 -12.23 1.77 11.18
N SER A 172 -12.37 2.34 9.99
CA SER A 172 -13.15 1.72 8.92
C SER A 172 -12.31 0.60 8.31
N VAL A 173 -12.53 -0.64 8.76
CA VAL A 173 -11.85 -1.83 8.25
C VAL A 173 -12.52 -2.20 6.93
N ASN A 174 -11.92 -1.87 5.79
CA ASN A 174 -12.34 -2.42 4.50
C ASN A 174 -11.11 -2.82 3.68
N ALA A 175 -11.25 -3.97 3.01
CA ALA A 175 -10.47 -4.43 1.87
C ALA A 175 -9.13 -5.14 2.12
N TYR A 176 -9.20 -6.33 2.74
CA TYR A 176 -8.46 -7.48 2.19
C TYR A 176 -9.40 -8.64 1.81
N GLU A 177 -10.59 -8.27 1.36
CA GLU A 177 -11.52 -9.17 0.70
C GLU A 177 -11.68 -8.61 -0.72
N ARG A 178 -10.77 -9.03 -1.61
CA ARG A 178 -10.62 -8.44 -2.94
C ARG A 178 -11.86 -8.64 -3.82
N ASP A 179 -12.66 -9.67 -3.52
CA ASP A 179 -14.00 -9.86 -4.06
C ASP A 179 -14.89 -10.57 -3.00
N PRO A 180 -15.96 -9.93 -2.49
CA PRO A 180 -16.91 -10.56 -1.57
C PRO A 180 -17.54 -11.85 -2.12
N ARG A 181 -17.64 -11.98 -3.45
CA ARG A 181 -18.16 -13.18 -4.12
C ARG A 181 -17.17 -14.33 -4.00
N ALA A 182 -15.90 -14.10 -4.33
CA ALA A 182 -14.86 -15.11 -4.18
C ALA A 182 -14.71 -15.57 -2.72
N ARG A 183 -14.85 -14.65 -1.75
CA ARG A 183 -14.89 -15.05 -0.34
C ARG A 183 -16.11 -15.90 -0.01
N LYS A 184 -17.30 -15.48 -0.45
CA LYS A 184 -18.53 -16.25 -0.24
C LYS A 184 -18.41 -17.66 -0.82
N ASP A 185 -17.86 -17.78 -2.02
CA ASP A 185 -17.70 -19.05 -2.74
C ASP A 185 -16.65 -19.94 -2.06
N CYS A 186 -15.53 -19.36 -1.64
CA CYS A 186 -14.51 -20.03 -0.82
C CYS A 186 -15.12 -20.59 0.47
N LEU A 187 -15.89 -19.78 1.22
CA LEU A 187 -16.48 -20.19 2.50
C LEU A 187 -17.67 -21.14 2.31
N ALA A 188 -18.38 -21.05 1.20
CA ALA A 188 -19.42 -22.02 0.85
C ALA A 188 -18.82 -23.42 0.60
N HIS A 189 -17.60 -23.48 0.08
CA HIS A 189 -16.89 -24.74 -0.18
C HIS A 189 -16.13 -25.26 1.03
N HIS A 190 -15.26 -24.42 1.62
CA HIS A 190 -14.32 -24.79 2.68
C HIS A 190 -14.90 -24.66 4.09
N GLY A 191 -15.98 -23.91 4.27
CA GLY A 191 -16.59 -23.66 5.58
C GLY A 191 -15.88 -22.58 6.42
N TYR A 192 -16.30 -22.46 7.68
CA TYR A 192 -15.92 -21.38 8.60
C TYR A 192 -14.92 -21.82 9.69
N PHE A 193 -14.00 -22.73 9.35
CA PHE A 193 -12.95 -23.19 10.26
C PHE A 193 -11.56 -22.91 9.69
N CYS A 194 -10.58 -22.66 10.56
CA CYS A 194 -9.22 -22.39 10.14
C CYS A 194 -8.57 -23.65 9.55
N THR A 195 -8.10 -23.57 8.30
CA THR A 195 -7.41 -24.66 7.61
C THR A 195 -6.06 -25.02 8.24
N VAL A 196 -5.48 -24.08 9.01
CA VAL A 196 -4.18 -24.25 9.68
C VAL A 196 -4.33 -24.94 11.03
N CYS A 197 -5.13 -24.37 11.94
CA CYS A 197 -5.23 -24.83 13.34
C CYS A 197 -6.58 -25.46 13.71
N GLY A 198 -7.55 -25.49 12.79
CA GLY A 198 -8.89 -26.05 13.02
C GLY A 198 -9.83 -25.18 13.86
N PHE A 199 -9.41 -23.97 14.26
CA PHE A 199 -10.23 -23.09 15.09
C PHE A 199 -11.51 -22.66 14.37
N ASP A 200 -12.64 -22.75 15.09
CA ASP A 200 -13.98 -22.40 14.63
C ASP A 200 -14.58 -21.39 15.61
N PHE A 201 -14.82 -20.17 15.12
CA PHE A 201 -15.28 -19.07 15.96
C PHE A 201 -16.72 -19.28 16.44
N GLU A 202 -17.59 -19.87 15.63
CA GLU A 202 -18.99 -20.12 16.00
C GLU A 202 -19.06 -21.20 17.08
N LYS A 203 -18.23 -22.24 17.00
CA LYS A 203 -18.17 -23.27 18.05
C LYS A 203 -17.64 -22.76 19.38
N VAL A 204 -16.68 -21.84 19.37
CA VAL A 204 -16.03 -21.35 20.61
C VAL A 204 -16.77 -20.15 21.20
N TYR A 205 -17.26 -19.23 20.38
CA TYR A 205 -17.87 -17.97 20.81
C TYR A 205 -19.38 -17.88 20.56
N GLY A 206 -20.00 -18.94 20.02
CA GLY A 206 -21.43 -18.95 19.69
C GLY A 206 -21.76 -17.95 18.59
N ASP A 207 -22.93 -17.32 18.68
CA ASP A 207 -23.43 -16.36 17.69
C ASP A 207 -22.48 -15.18 17.43
N LEU A 208 -21.67 -14.79 18.42
CA LEU A 208 -20.67 -13.72 18.26
C LEU A 208 -19.58 -14.09 17.24
N GLY A 209 -19.26 -15.37 17.11
CA GLY A 209 -18.26 -15.88 16.17
C GLY A 209 -18.83 -16.24 14.79
N LYS A 210 -20.15 -16.16 14.61
CA LYS A 210 -20.81 -16.60 13.40
C LYS A 210 -20.34 -15.82 12.18
N GLY A 211 -19.87 -16.56 11.17
CA GLY A 211 -19.38 -15.96 9.92
C GLY A 211 -18.00 -15.28 10.03
N PHE A 212 -17.37 -15.30 11.21
CA PHE A 212 -16.11 -14.63 11.47
C PHE A 212 -14.92 -15.56 11.18
N ILE A 213 -14.32 -15.36 10.01
CA ILE A 213 -13.10 -16.03 9.57
C ILE A 213 -12.45 -15.19 8.47
N HIS A 214 -11.11 -15.23 8.37
CA HIS A 214 -10.38 -14.58 7.27
C HIS A 214 -10.19 -15.56 6.11
N VAL A 215 -9.99 -15.03 4.90
CA VAL A 215 -9.63 -15.82 3.72
C VAL A 215 -8.24 -15.42 3.24
N HIS A 216 -7.38 -16.42 3.03
CA HIS A 216 -5.99 -16.26 2.64
C HIS A 216 -5.74 -16.84 1.24
N HIS A 217 -4.87 -16.19 0.46
CA HIS A 217 -4.49 -16.66 -0.87
C HIS A 217 -3.28 -17.59 -0.76
N ILE A 218 -3.40 -18.85 -1.19
CA ILE A 218 -2.31 -19.85 -1.11
C ILE A 218 -1.16 -19.49 -2.04
N ARG A 219 -1.48 -19.00 -3.23
CA ARG A 219 -0.48 -18.50 -4.18
C ARG A 219 -0.22 -17.02 -3.90
N PRO A 220 1.04 -16.62 -3.61
CA PRO A 220 1.41 -15.22 -3.64
C PRO A 220 1.02 -14.66 -5.00
N LEU A 221 0.47 -13.45 -5.03
CA LEU A 221 0.21 -12.70 -6.26
C LEU A 221 1.55 -12.36 -6.93
N GLY A 222 2.16 -13.34 -7.58
CA GLY A 222 3.46 -13.26 -8.21
C GLY A 222 3.34 -12.56 -9.56
N LYS A 223 4.11 -11.47 -9.71
CA LYS A 223 4.21 -10.59 -10.89
C LYS A 223 2.97 -9.74 -11.16
N ALA A 224 3.12 -8.45 -10.91
CA ALA A 224 2.17 -7.42 -11.32
C ALA A 224 2.03 -7.40 -12.86
N GLY A 225 0.85 -7.73 -13.38
CA GLY A 225 0.56 -7.54 -14.80
C GLY A 225 -0.58 -8.35 -15.41
N GLU A 226 -0.90 -9.51 -14.86
CA GLU A 226 -1.97 -10.36 -15.40
C GLU A 226 -3.17 -10.35 -14.46
N ALA A 227 -4.34 -9.95 -14.97
CA ALA A 227 -5.59 -10.32 -14.32
C ALA A 227 -5.66 -11.85 -14.36
N TYR A 228 -5.46 -12.50 -13.23
CA TYR A 228 -5.68 -13.92 -13.12
C TYR A 228 -7.07 -14.13 -12.52
N GLU A 229 -7.80 -15.09 -13.08
CA GLU A 229 -9.03 -15.55 -12.46
C GLU A 229 -8.66 -16.25 -11.16
N VAL A 230 -9.17 -15.72 -10.05
CA VAL A 230 -9.07 -16.36 -8.74
C VAL A 230 -10.06 -17.50 -8.73
N ASP A 231 -9.59 -18.73 -8.56
CA ASP A 231 -10.46 -19.86 -8.24
C ASP A 231 -10.72 -19.85 -6.72
N PRO A 232 -11.95 -19.55 -6.26
CA PRO A 232 -12.25 -19.49 -4.83
C PRO A 232 -12.03 -20.80 -4.07
N VAL A 233 -11.98 -21.93 -4.77
CA VAL A 233 -11.78 -23.25 -4.18
C VAL A 233 -10.29 -23.58 -4.10
N VAL A 234 -9.53 -23.25 -5.13
CA VAL A 234 -8.11 -23.66 -5.25
C VAL A 234 -7.14 -22.61 -4.72
N ASP A 235 -7.43 -21.33 -4.95
CA ASP A 235 -6.51 -20.25 -4.61
C ASP A 235 -6.74 -19.65 -3.23
N LEU A 236 -7.91 -19.90 -2.62
CA LEU A 236 -8.33 -19.32 -1.37
C LEU A 236 -8.58 -20.38 -0.30
N ILE A 237 -8.21 -20.07 0.95
CA ILE A 237 -8.49 -20.90 2.12
C ILE A 237 -8.94 -20.08 3.32
N PRO A 238 -9.86 -20.59 4.14
CA PRO A 238 -10.21 -19.96 5.42
C PRO A 238 -9.08 -20.14 6.43
N VAL A 239 -8.71 -19.07 7.12
CA VAL A 239 -7.71 -19.03 8.20
C VAL A 239 -8.20 -18.13 9.34
N CYS A 240 -7.88 -18.48 10.59
CA CYS A 240 -8.17 -17.59 11.71
C CYS A 240 -7.21 -16.38 11.69
N PRO A 241 -7.59 -15.24 12.31
CA PRO A 241 -6.73 -14.07 12.40
C PRO A 241 -5.32 -14.37 12.90
N ASN A 242 -5.18 -15.24 13.91
CA ASN A 242 -3.87 -15.57 14.49
C ASN A 242 -2.99 -16.37 13.52
N CYS A 243 -3.53 -17.38 12.83
CA CYS A 243 -2.77 -18.11 11.82
C CYS A 243 -2.47 -17.23 10.60
N HIS A 244 -3.40 -16.36 10.22
CA HIS A 244 -3.17 -15.39 9.15
C HIS A 244 -1.99 -14.47 9.46
N ALA A 245 -1.89 -14.03 10.72
CA ALA A 245 -0.74 -13.29 11.24
C ALA A 245 0.57 -14.03 11.06
N MET A 246 0.59 -15.29 11.52
CA MET A 246 1.80 -16.10 11.52
C MET A 246 2.27 -16.40 10.09
N ILE A 247 1.36 -16.60 9.15
CA ILE A 247 1.68 -16.77 7.73
C ILE A 247 2.44 -15.54 7.20
N HIS A 248 2.00 -14.33 7.53
CA HIS A 248 2.59 -13.07 7.05
C HIS A 248 3.57 -12.42 8.00
N ARG A 249 4.12 -13.16 8.97
CA ARG A 249 5.01 -12.61 9.99
C ARG A 249 6.35 -12.10 9.43
N GLU A 250 6.81 -12.69 8.33
CA GLU A 250 8.06 -12.31 7.65
C GLU A 250 7.79 -11.64 6.30
N LYS A 251 8.82 -11.00 5.73
CA LYS A 251 8.79 -10.37 4.40
C LYS A 251 8.31 -11.32 3.29
N LEU A 252 8.59 -12.62 3.43
CA LEU A 252 8.06 -13.67 2.57
C LEU A 252 7.05 -14.50 3.38
N PRO A 253 5.80 -14.64 2.90
CA PRO A 253 4.81 -15.45 3.61
C PRO A 253 5.28 -16.89 3.78
N TYR A 254 5.10 -17.44 4.98
CA TYR A 254 5.30 -18.86 5.23
C TYR A 254 4.25 -19.69 4.50
N THR A 255 4.62 -20.90 4.09
CA THR A 255 3.62 -21.85 3.57
C THR A 255 2.69 -22.31 4.69
N ILE A 256 1.50 -22.76 4.31
CA ILE A 256 0.51 -23.31 5.25
C ILE A 256 1.07 -24.51 5.99
N GLU A 257 1.81 -25.36 5.28
CA GLU A 257 2.49 -26.54 5.82
C GLU A 257 3.51 -26.13 6.87
N LYS A 258 4.29 -25.06 6.61
CA LYS A 258 5.29 -24.58 7.55
C LYS A 258 4.67 -24.09 8.85
N ILE A 259 3.56 -23.35 8.77
CA ILE A 259 2.84 -22.90 9.97
C ILE A 259 2.24 -24.10 10.71
N LYS A 260 1.64 -25.07 9.99
CA LYS A 260 1.12 -26.31 10.60
C LYS A 260 2.19 -27.07 11.37
N GLU A 261 3.38 -27.23 10.81
CA GLU A 261 4.53 -27.89 11.47
C GLU A 261 5.01 -27.11 12.70
N SER A 262 4.95 -25.78 12.66
CA SER A 262 5.38 -24.91 13.76
C SER A 262 4.41 -24.89 14.95
N ILE A 263 3.15 -25.30 14.73
CA ILE A 263 2.17 -25.42 15.80
C ILE A 263 2.49 -26.71 16.57
N THR A 264 3.25 -26.58 17.65
CA THR A 264 3.25 -27.55 18.74
C THR A 264 1.88 -27.49 19.38
N VAL A 265 0.95 -28.30 18.88
CA VAL A 265 -0.29 -28.56 19.61
C VAL A 265 0.14 -29.18 20.94
N ASN A 266 0.15 -28.42 22.02
CA ASN A 266 -0.04 -28.99 23.35
C ASN A 266 -1.44 -29.60 23.32
N LYS A 267 -1.55 -30.84 22.81
CA LYS A 267 -2.72 -31.69 22.99
C LYS A 267 -2.69 -32.12 24.45
N SER A 268 -3.03 -31.21 25.36
CA SER A 268 -2.99 -31.50 26.79
C SER A 268 -4.13 -30.80 27.51
N VAL A 269 -5.11 -31.66 27.84
CA VAL A 269 -6.19 -31.60 28.84
C VAL A 269 -7.42 -30.77 28.48
#